data_AF-A0A520RJK1-F1
#
_entry.id   AF-A0A520RJK1-F1
#
_cell.length_a   1.000
_cell.length_b   1.000
_cell.length_c   1.000
_cell.angle_alpha   90.00
_cell.angle_beta   90.00
_cell.angle_gamma   90.00
#
_symmetry.space_group_name_H-M   'P 1'
#
loop_
_entity.id
_entity.type
_entity.pdbx_description
1 polymer ?
#
loop_
_entity_poly.entity_id
_entity_poly.type
_entity_poly.pdbx_seq_one_letter_code
_entity_poly.pdbx_strand_id
1 'polypeptide(L)'
;MPGLQGRGNGREDNHESFKSFLTGSSVREGYSFRLSAVFGFKSAVEAITVYDFNASMLHLISLYHERLTLNHNGLDRRLTSAHEGVIKQVMA
;
A
#
# COMPACT_ATOMS: atom_id res chain seq x y z
N MET A 1 -2.48 -1.34 15.45
CA MET A 1 -2.21 -0.12 16.24
C MET A 1 -3.55 0.40 16.76
N PRO A 2 -3.67 0.82 18.03
CA PRO A 2 -4.98 1.18 18.58
C PRO A 2 -5.45 2.54 18.03
N GLY A 3 -6.69 2.59 17.58
CA GLY A 3 -7.35 3.76 16.98
C GLY A 3 -7.87 4.76 18.01
N LEU A 4 -6.98 5.33 18.82
CA LEU A 4 -7.24 6.53 19.60
C LEU A 4 -5.94 7.29 19.85
N GLN A 5 -5.70 8.40 19.15
CA GLN A 5 -4.62 9.33 19.51
C GLN A 5 -5.05 10.21 20.71
N GLY A 6 -5.11 9.62 21.91
CA GLY A 6 -5.29 10.35 23.17
C GLY A 6 -6.66 11.02 23.36
N ARG A 7 -6.68 12.20 24.00
CA ARG A 7 -7.90 12.98 24.34
C ARG A 7 -8.44 13.85 23.17
N GLY A 8 -8.08 13.56 21.92
CA GLY A 8 -7.98 14.55 20.85
C GLY A 8 -9.09 14.54 19.78
N ASN A 9 -9.92 15.58 19.81
CA ASN A 9 -10.64 16.28 18.74
C ASN A 9 -10.47 15.83 17.25
N GLY A 10 -10.83 14.59 16.92
CA GLY A 10 -11.44 14.26 15.62
C GLY A 10 -10.52 14.07 14.41
N ARG A 11 -9.23 13.81 14.59
CA ARG A 11 -8.35 13.30 13.52
C ARG A 11 -7.76 11.95 13.92
N GLU A 12 -8.64 10.97 13.99
CA GLU A 12 -8.27 9.58 14.26
C GLU A 12 -7.66 8.95 13.00
N ASP A 13 -6.59 8.19 13.17
CA ASP A 13 -6.00 7.39 12.10
C ASP A 13 -6.84 6.13 11.90
N ASN A 14 -7.39 5.95 10.69
CA ASN A 14 -8.02 4.68 10.34
C ASN A 14 -6.97 3.66 9.91
N HIS A 15 -6.59 2.76 10.82
CA HIS A 15 -5.66 1.67 10.53
C HIS A 15 -6.27 0.51 9.71
N GLU A 16 -7.59 0.50 9.55
CA GLU A 16 -8.34 -0.61 8.95
C GLU A 16 -8.54 -0.45 7.43
N SER A 17 -8.34 0.75 6.90
CA SER A 17 -8.34 0.98 5.46
C SER A 17 -7.46 2.17 5.09
N PHE A 18 -6.73 2.02 3.99
CA PHE A 18 -5.91 3.07 3.40
C PHE A 18 -6.37 3.30 1.96
N LYS A 19 -6.60 4.56 1.59
CA LYS A 19 -7.00 4.95 0.23
C LYS A 19 -5.95 5.88 -0.34
N SER A 20 -5.55 5.59 -1.58
CA SER A 20 -4.63 6.42 -2.34
C SER A 20 -5.05 6.42 -3.81
N PHE A 21 -4.54 7.37 -4.58
CA PHE A 21 -4.70 7.41 -6.03
C PHE A 21 -3.31 7.33 -6.67
N LEU A 22 -3.25 6.72 -7.85
CA LEU A 22 -2.02 6.59 -8.63
C LEU A 22 -2.31 7.05 -10.06
N THR A 23 -1.39 7.81 -10.63
CA THR A 23 -1.50 8.33 -12.01
C THR A 23 -0.14 8.25 -12.68
N GLY A 24 -0.13 8.04 -14.00
CA GLY A 24 1.08 7.89 -14.80
C GLY A 24 0.80 7.17 -16.11
N SER A 25 1.75 7.24 -17.06
CA SER A 25 1.61 6.63 -18.39
C SER A 25 1.46 5.11 -18.36
N SER A 26 2.03 4.47 -17.33
CA SER A 26 2.03 3.00 -17.18
C SER A 26 0.98 2.51 -16.18
N VAL A 27 0.04 3.39 -15.80
CA VAL A 27 -1.05 3.13 -14.86
C VAL A 27 -2.35 3.08 -15.65
N ARG A 28 -3.20 2.11 -15.34
CA ARG A 28 -4.49 1.93 -16.00
C ARG A 28 -5.41 3.12 -15.74
N GLU A 29 -5.96 3.70 -16.80
CA GLU A 29 -6.88 4.83 -16.71
C GLU A 29 -8.26 4.42 -16.16
N GLY A 30 -8.93 5.34 -15.45
CA GLY A 30 -10.31 5.17 -15.00
C GLY A 30 -10.57 3.96 -14.11
N TYR A 31 -9.52 3.38 -13.50
CA TYR A 31 -9.61 2.10 -12.81
C TYR A 31 -9.69 2.28 -11.29
N SER A 32 -10.75 1.77 -10.67
CA SER A 32 -10.88 1.70 -9.22
C SER A 32 -10.43 0.34 -8.73
N PHE A 33 -9.32 0.30 -7.98
CA PHE A 33 -8.75 -0.94 -7.47
C PHE A 33 -9.23 -1.25 -6.05
N ARG A 34 -9.96 -2.36 -5.91
CA ARG A 34 -10.61 -2.82 -4.67
C ARG A 34 -11.60 -1.80 -4.10
N LEU A 35 -12.46 -2.27 -3.21
CA LEU A 35 -13.55 -1.48 -2.64
C LEU A 35 -13.45 -1.46 -1.13
N SER A 36 -13.68 -0.29 -0.54
CA SER A 36 -13.97 -0.18 0.89
C SER A 36 -15.40 -0.63 1.18
N ALA A 37 -15.66 -1.06 2.41
CA ALA A 37 -17.01 -1.29 2.90
C ALA A 37 -17.87 -0.03 2.73
N VAL A 38 -19.20 -0.20 2.80
CA VAL A 38 -20.18 0.88 2.60
C VAL A 38 -19.86 2.13 3.45
N PHE A 39 -19.45 1.93 4.71
CA PHE A 39 -19.10 3.01 5.63
C PHE A 39 -17.62 3.43 5.58
N GLY A 40 -16.81 2.84 4.71
CA GLY A 40 -15.42 3.22 4.50
C GLY A 40 -14.45 2.86 5.63
N PHE A 41 -14.88 2.14 6.66
CA PHE A 41 -14.03 1.82 7.81
C PHE A 41 -13.00 0.71 7.51
N LYS A 42 -13.40 -0.33 6.78
CA LYS A 42 -12.59 -1.51 6.43
C LYS A 42 -12.63 -1.76 4.92
N SER A 43 -11.70 -2.59 4.42
CA SER A 43 -11.81 -3.15 3.07
C SER A 43 -13.05 -4.05 2.95
N ALA A 44 -13.80 -3.95 1.85
CA ALA A 44 -14.95 -4.82 1.54
C ALA A 44 -14.51 -6.16 0.91
N VAL A 45 -13.36 -6.13 0.24
CA VAL A 45 -12.75 -7.28 -0.46
C VAL A 45 -11.42 -7.62 0.20
N GLU A 46 -10.84 -8.77 -0.17
CA GLU A 46 -9.51 -9.19 0.28
C GLU A 46 -8.53 -8.00 0.25
N ALA A 47 -7.89 -7.70 1.38
CA ALA A 47 -7.04 -6.53 1.49
C ALA A 47 -5.68 -6.83 0.85
N ILE A 48 -5.11 -5.83 0.17
CA ILE A 48 -3.67 -5.79 -0.10
C ILE A 48 -2.98 -4.96 0.96
N THR A 49 -1.68 -5.17 1.11
CA THR A 49 -0.88 -4.43 2.06
C THR A 49 -0.30 -3.17 1.44
N VAL A 50 0.14 -2.24 2.28
CA VAL A 50 0.93 -1.08 1.82
C VAL A 50 2.25 -1.51 1.16
N TYR A 51 2.75 -2.70 1.49
CA TYR A 51 3.94 -3.25 0.87
C TYR A 51 3.72 -3.55 -0.60
N ASP A 52 2.56 -4.10 -0.96
CA ASP A 52 2.23 -4.39 -2.37
C ASP A 52 2.04 -3.11 -3.17
N PHE A 53 1.46 -2.09 -2.55
CA PHE A 53 1.34 -0.75 -3.15
C PHE A 53 2.71 -0.13 -3.42
N ASN A 54 3.62 -0.16 -2.44
CA ASN A 54 4.98 0.35 -2.60
C ASN A 54 5.79 -0.45 -3.61
N ALA A 55 5.67 -1.78 -3.62
CA ALA A 55 6.30 -2.65 -4.62
C ALA A 55 5.85 -2.28 -6.04
N SER A 56 4.55 -2.01 -6.22
CA SER A 56 3.96 -1.61 -7.50
C SER A 56 4.46 -0.24 -7.96
N MET A 57 4.56 0.74 -7.06
CA MET A 57 5.12 2.05 -7.39
C MET A 57 6.58 1.96 -7.81
N LEU A 58 7.40 1.19 -7.09
CA LEU A 58 8.81 0.96 -7.44
C LEU A 58 8.93 0.27 -8.80
N HIS A 59 8.08 -0.71 -9.09
CA HIS A 59 8.04 -1.39 -10.38
C HIS A 59 7.76 -0.42 -11.55
N LEU A 60 6.81 0.51 -11.37
CA LEU A 60 6.45 1.50 -12.40
C LEU A 60 7.60 2.45 -12.75
N ILE A 61 8.50 2.71 -11.81
CA ILE A 61 9.72 3.52 -12.04
C ILE A 61 10.95 2.65 -12.35
N SER A 62 10.75 1.41 -12.79
CA SER A 62 11.81 0.47 -13.17
C SER A 62 12.79 0.10 -12.04
N LEU A 63 12.34 0.16 -10.79
CA LEU A 63 13.09 -0.30 -9.63
C LEU A 63 12.55 -1.64 -9.11
N TYR A 64 13.44 -2.64 -9.05
CA TYR A 64 13.13 -3.94 -8.46
C TYR A 64 13.23 -3.85 -6.94
N HIS A 65 12.09 -3.80 -6.25
CA HIS A 65 12.03 -3.60 -4.79
C HIS A 65 12.81 -4.66 -4.00
N GLU A 66 12.96 -5.87 -4.52
CA GLU A 66 13.74 -6.95 -3.88
C GLU A 66 15.24 -6.65 -3.85
N ARG A 67 15.74 -5.88 -4.81
CA ARG A 67 17.14 -5.46 -4.89
C ARG A 67 17.43 -4.26 -3.98
N LEU A 68 16.38 -3.57 -3.49
CA LEU A 68 16.48 -2.47 -2.54
C LEU A 68 16.49 -2.99 -1.09
N THR A 69 17.38 -3.97 -0.85
CA THR A 69 17.53 -4.63 0.44
C THR A 69 18.82 -4.15 1.11
N LEU A 70 18.68 -3.69 2.35
CA LEU A 70 19.79 -3.23 3.20
C LEU A 70 19.87 -4.12 4.43
N ASN A 71 21.05 -4.69 4.69
CA ASN A 71 21.29 -5.36 5.96
C ASN A 71 21.41 -4.32 7.08
N HIS A 72 20.51 -4.40 8.06
CA HIS A 72 20.48 -3.49 9.19
C HIS A 72 20.26 -4.28 10.48
N ASN A 73 21.27 -4.28 11.36
CA ASN A 73 21.32 -5.07 12.59
C ASN A 73 21.15 -6.58 12.36
N GLY A 74 21.81 -7.11 11.33
CA GLY A 74 21.78 -8.54 11.00
C GLY A 74 20.47 -9.02 10.36
N LEU A 75 19.57 -8.09 10.04
CA LEU A 75 18.32 -8.38 9.35
C LEU A 75 18.30 -7.66 8.01
N ASP A 76 17.97 -8.40 6.96
CA ASP A 76 17.75 -7.83 5.63
C ASP A 76 16.42 -7.09 5.62
N ARG A 77 16.48 -5.76 5.47
CA ARG A 77 15.33 -4.86 5.47
C ARG A 77 15.11 -4.26 4.10
N ARG A 78 13.86 -4.19 3.68
CA ARG A 78 13.42 -3.48 2.48
C ARG A 78 12.06 -2.81 2.71
N LEU A 79 11.74 -1.78 1.92
CA LEU A 79 10.51 -1.00 2.05
C LEU A 79 9.25 -1.87 1.96
N THR A 80 9.31 -2.96 1.20
CA THR A 80 8.19 -3.89 0.97
C THR A 80 8.17 -5.07 1.95
N SER A 81 9.02 -5.06 2.99
CA SER A 81 9.21 -6.21 3.90
C SER A 81 9.43 -7.51 3.11
N ALA A 82 9.11 -8.69 3.63
CA ALA A 82 9.23 -9.95 2.88
C ALA A 82 8.19 -10.14 1.75
N HIS A 83 7.41 -9.11 1.38
CA HIS A 83 6.36 -9.24 0.37
C HIS A 83 6.93 -9.15 -1.04
N GLU A 84 6.36 -9.95 -1.95
CA GLU A 84 6.71 -10.05 -3.37
C GLU A 84 5.63 -9.42 -4.28
N GLY A 85 4.54 -8.90 -3.69
CA GLY A 85 3.32 -8.58 -4.43
C GLY A 85 3.42 -7.30 -5.25
N VAL A 86 3.58 -7.43 -6.57
CA VAL A 86 3.32 -6.35 -7.52
C VAL A 86 1.88 -6.45 -8.04
N ILE A 87 1.12 -5.37 -7.92
CA ILE A 87 -0.29 -5.28 -8.33
C ILE A 87 -0.36 -5.04 -9.83
N LYS A 88 -0.21 -6.10 -10.63
CA LYS A 88 -0.25 -5.98 -12.11
C LYS A 88 -1.58 -5.45 -12.65
N GLN A 89 -2.67 -5.60 -11.90
CA GLN A 89 -4.01 -5.20 -12.32
C GLN A 89 -4.19 -3.68 -12.47
N VAL A 90 -3.36 -2.87 -11.80
CA VAL A 90 -3.39 -1.40 -11.90
C VAL A 90 -2.48 -0.84 -13.00
N MET A 91 -1.79 -1.71 -13.74
CA MET A 91 -0.86 -1.33 -14.81
C MET A 91 -1.56 -1.35 -16.17
N ALA A 92 -1.05 -0.55 -17.11
CA ALA A 92 -1.54 -0.46 -18.49
C ALA A 92 -1.01 -1.59 -19.38
#